data_AF-X7Z342-F1
#
_entry.id   AF-X7Z342-F1
#
_cell.length_a   1.000
_cell.length_b   1.000
_cell.length_c   1.000
_cell.angle_alpha   90.00
_cell.angle_beta   90.00
_cell.angle_gamma   90.00
#
_symmetry.space_group_name_H-M   'P 1'
#
loop_
_entity.id
_entity.type
_entity.pdbx_description
1 polymer ?
#
loop_
_entity_poly.entity_id
_entity_poly.type
_entity_poly.pdbx_seq_one_letter_code
_entity_poly.pdbx_strand_id
1 'polypeptide(L)'
;MTPKDEAVSAQLVLDTAARLIEQDGVETFTMRRLAQELGVAVTSIYWHVGGKDKLFDSLVDQLLSEMANLPVEGDTAVERIASLARSQRKALIERQHILRIAHERDRTPTLFLPIQQMLAMQLAELGITGGEAALVLRAVQVHVISSALLQFSAVRGPSMTRRTRRYGPTTGPIKRSSRHCNPRPTTTPFSNTDSVRCWPLTAHPGYRSWANSACSSSRRRSVWSRGSVGSSTRICSTPRWR
;
A
#
# COMPACT_ATOMS: atom_id res chain seq x y z
N MET A 1 -14.59 36.37 30.58
CA MET A 1 -15.16 35.07 30.18
C MET A 1 -14.21 34.47 29.15
N THR A 2 -13.28 33.61 29.58
CA THR A 2 -12.34 32.93 28.68
C THR A 2 -13.07 31.77 28.02
N PRO A 3 -13.02 31.58 26.69
CA PRO A 3 -13.62 30.41 26.02
C PRO A 3 -12.73 29.19 26.32
N LYS A 4 -12.85 28.64 27.52
CA LYS A 4 -12.10 27.48 28.01
C LYS A 4 -13.04 26.29 28.07
N ASP A 5 -13.47 25.81 26.90
CA ASP A 5 -14.00 24.46 26.63
C ASP A 5 -14.55 24.43 25.20
N GLU A 6 -13.70 24.69 24.20
CA GLU A 6 -13.98 24.09 22.89
C GLU A 6 -13.81 22.59 23.11
N ALA A 7 -14.94 21.88 23.23
CA ALA A 7 -14.98 20.51 23.71
C ALA A 7 -14.00 19.65 22.91
N VAL A 8 -12.98 19.12 23.59
CA VAL A 8 -12.06 18.15 22.99
C VAL A 8 -12.91 16.98 22.49
N SER A 9 -12.90 16.75 21.19
CA SER A 9 -13.58 15.62 20.57
C SER A 9 -12.55 14.55 20.21
N ALA A 10 -12.98 13.30 20.11
CA ALA A 10 -12.11 12.22 19.65
C ALA A 10 -11.55 12.52 18.25
N GLN A 11 -12.35 13.13 17.37
CA GLN A 11 -11.90 13.51 16.02
C GLN A 11 -10.80 14.57 16.06
N LEU A 12 -10.97 15.62 16.87
CA LEU A 12 -9.95 16.67 17.02
C LEU A 12 -8.61 16.10 17.53
N VAL A 13 -8.67 15.14 18.46
CA VAL A 13 -7.50 14.43 18.98
C VAL A 13 -6.81 13.64 17.86
N LEU A 14 -7.58 12.89 17.06
CA LEU A 14 -7.04 12.07 15.97
C LEU A 14 -6.44 12.95 14.86
N ASP A 15 -7.12 14.02 14.45
CA ASP A 15 -6.63 14.94 13.41
C ASP A 15 -5.34 15.63 13.84
N THR A 16 -5.27 16.06 15.10
CA THR A 16 -4.05 16.68 15.66
C THR A 16 -2.91 15.67 15.77
N ALA A 17 -3.22 14.43 16.17
CA ALA A 17 -2.21 13.38 16.22
C ALA A 17 -1.67 13.03 14.82
N ALA A 18 -2.54 12.89 13.81
CA ALA A 18 -2.16 12.64 12.43
C ALA A 18 -1.24 13.75 11.90
N ARG A 19 -1.55 15.02 12.19
CA ARG A 19 -0.73 16.17 11.81
C ARG A 19 0.66 16.14 12.45
N LEU A 20 0.74 15.86 13.76
CA LEU A 20 2.03 15.74 14.45
C LEU A 20 2.87 14.59 13.89
N ILE A 21 2.24 13.46 13.56
CA ILE A 21 2.90 12.30 12.95
C ILE A 21 3.40 12.61 11.53
N GLU A 22 2.67 13.40 10.76
CA GLU A 22 3.07 13.87 9.44
C GLU A 22 4.29 14.80 9.52
N GLN A 23 4.28 15.75 10.46
CA GLN A 23 5.33 16.75 10.62
C GLN A 23 6.63 16.19 11.20
N ASP A 24 6.53 15.37 12.25
CA ASP A 24 7.68 14.98 13.07
C ASP A 24 8.01 13.48 13.00
N GLY A 25 7.16 12.70 12.33
CA GLY A 25 7.25 11.24 12.26
C GLY A 25 6.72 10.52 13.50
N VAL A 26 6.30 9.27 13.31
CA VAL A 26 5.71 8.44 14.39
C VAL A 26 6.69 8.20 15.56
N GLU A 27 8.00 8.15 15.31
CA GLU A 27 9.01 7.86 16.34
C GLU A 27 9.07 8.93 17.44
N THR A 28 8.84 10.19 17.06
CA THR A 28 8.91 11.33 17.99
C THR A 28 7.57 11.60 18.67
N PHE A 29 6.51 10.88 18.28
CA PHE A 29 5.16 11.10 18.77
C PHE A 29 4.99 10.62 20.23
N THR A 30 4.49 11.53 21.09
CA THR A 30 4.17 11.26 22.49
C THR A 30 2.80 11.84 22.87
N MET A 31 2.11 11.19 23.80
CA MET A 31 0.82 11.68 24.34
C MET A 31 0.96 13.05 25.02
N ARG A 32 2.12 13.34 25.61
CA ARG A 32 2.41 14.64 26.23
C ARG A 32 2.52 15.75 25.19
N ARG A 33 3.20 15.51 24.06
CA ARG A 33 3.28 16.48 22.97
C ARG A 33 1.89 16.76 22.38
N LEU A 34 1.08 15.71 22.19
CA LEU A 34 -0.31 15.85 21.75
C LEU A 34 -1.14 16.72 22.72
N ALA A 35 -0.99 16.50 24.03
CA ALA A 35 -1.65 17.29 25.05
C ALA A 35 -1.23 18.76 25.04
N GLN A 36 0.06 19.02 24.84
CA GLN A 36 0.60 20.37 24.71
C GLN A 36 0.03 21.08 23.46
N GLU A 37 -0.01 20.40 22.32
CA GLU A 37 -0.56 20.94 21.07
C GLU A 37 -2.05 21.26 21.19
N LEU A 38 -2.82 20.42 21.89
CA LEU A 38 -4.24 20.62 22.13
C LEU A 38 -4.55 21.59 23.29
N GLY A 39 -3.54 22.02 24.07
CA GLY A 39 -3.74 22.88 25.23
C GLY A 39 -4.53 22.23 26.38
N VAL A 40 -4.55 20.90 26.48
CA VAL A 40 -5.33 20.15 27.47
C VAL A 40 -4.49 19.21 28.33
N ALA A 41 -5.07 18.70 29.42
CA ALA A 41 -4.42 17.67 30.22
C ALA A 41 -4.38 16.33 29.46
N VAL A 42 -3.29 15.56 29.63
CA VAL A 42 -3.14 14.23 29.03
C VAL A 42 -4.30 13.29 29.43
N THR A 43 -4.78 13.43 30.67
CA THR A 43 -5.93 12.67 31.18
C THR A 43 -7.20 12.90 30.36
N SER A 44 -7.44 14.12 29.89
CA SER A 44 -8.58 14.43 29.01
C SER A 44 -8.48 13.66 27.69
N ILE A 45 -7.30 13.55 27.09
CA ILE A 45 -7.10 12.78 25.87
C ILE A 45 -7.39 11.30 26.09
N TYR A 46 -6.93 10.73 27.20
CA TYR A 46 -7.17 9.32 27.52
C TYR A 46 -8.65 8.96 27.61
N TRP A 47 -9.52 9.90 28.02
CA TRP A 47 -10.96 9.68 28.01
C TRP A 47 -11.55 9.56 26.60
N HIS A 48 -10.98 10.24 25.60
CA HIS A 48 -11.49 10.24 24.23
C HIS A 48 -10.99 9.08 23.38
N VAL A 49 -9.70 8.74 23.49
CA VAL A 49 -9.05 7.77 22.58
C VAL A 49 -8.33 6.64 23.30
N GLY A 50 -8.31 6.65 24.63
CA GLY A 50 -7.49 5.72 25.41
C GLY A 50 -6.00 5.98 25.21
N GLY A 51 -5.18 4.95 25.35
CA GLY A 51 -3.71 5.06 25.25
C GLY A 51 -3.18 5.29 23.84
N LYS A 52 -1.85 5.47 23.73
CA LYS A 52 -1.14 5.66 22.46
C LYS A 52 -1.47 4.58 21.42
N ASP A 53 -1.53 3.32 21.84
CA ASP A 53 -1.83 2.22 20.92
C ASP A 53 -3.25 2.29 20.37
N LYS A 54 -4.25 2.54 21.23
CA LYS A 54 -5.64 2.73 20.80
C LYS A 54 -5.83 3.93 19.88
N LEU A 55 -5.10 5.01 20.15
CA LEU A 55 -5.06 6.18 19.26
C LEU A 55 -4.53 5.78 17.88
N PHE A 56 -3.42 5.05 17.82
CA PHE A 56 -2.85 4.57 16.55
C PHE A 56 -3.77 3.58 15.83
N ASP A 57 -4.44 2.69 16.56
CA ASP A 57 -5.43 1.78 15.98
C ASP A 57 -6.59 2.57 15.37
N SER A 58 -7.06 3.62 16.06
CA SER A 58 -8.13 4.51 15.56
C SER A 58 -7.71 5.27 14.29
N LEU A 59 -6.44 5.71 14.19
CA LEU A 59 -5.91 6.32 12.97
C LEU A 59 -5.87 5.33 11.80
N VAL A 60 -5.48 4.08 12.07
CA VAL A 60 -5.48 3.01 11.06
C VAL A 60 -6.91 2.66 10.63
N ASP A 61 -7.87 2.66 11.56
CA ASP A 61 -9.27 2.39 11.26
C ASP A 61 -9.91 3.54 10.43
N GLN A 62 -9.54 4.80 10.69
CA GLN A 62 -9.90 5.91 9.82
C GLN A 62 -9.36 5.73 8.40
N LEU A 63 -8.09 5.36 8.26
CA LEU A 63 -7.48 5.08 6.94
C LEU A 63 -8.17 3.91 6.25
N LEU A 64 -8.54 2.85 6.98
CA LEU A 64 -9.30 1.73 6.43
C LEU A 64 -10.67 2.21 5.90
N SER A 65 -11.36 3.06 6.66
CA SER A 65 -12.61 3.67 6.24
C SER A 65 -12.43 4.54 4.98
N GLU A 66 -11.37 5.33 4.89
CA GLU A 66 -11.03 6.09 3.68
C GLU A 66 -10.78 5.16 2.47
N MET A 67 -10.05 4.05 2.65
CA MET A 67 -9.80 3.06 1.59
C MET A 67 -11.09 2.38 1.11
N ALA A 68 -12.04 2.16 2.02
CA ALA A 68 -13.34 1.56 1.70
C ALA A 68 -14.28 2.50 0.95
N ASN A 69 -14.10 3.81 1.11
CA ASN A 69 -14.96 4.84 0.53
C ASN A 69 -14.24 5.66 -0.57
N LEU A 70 -13.23 5.08 -1.23
CA LEU A 70 -12.55 5.74 -2.34
C LEU A 70 -13.54 6.05 -3.47
N PRO A 71 -13.46 7.26 -4.07
CA PRO A 71 -14.37 7.62 -5.15
C PRO A 71 -14.14 6.72 -6.36
N VAL A 72 -15.26 6.28 -6.94
CA VAL A 72 -15.32 5.45 -8.15
C VAL A 72 -16.04 6.26 -9.21
N GLU A 73 -15.31 6.70 -10.21
CA GLU A 73 -15.81 7.59 -11.27
C GLU A 73 -15.54 6.98 -12.64
N GLY A 74 -16.46 7.18 -13.59
CA GLY A 74 -16.34 6.70 -14.97
C GLY A 74 -17.56 5.91 -15.44
N ASP A 75 -17.84 6.01 -16.74
CA ASP A 75 -19.00 5.38 -17.36
C ASP A 75 -18.72 3.90 -17.68
N THR A 76 -17.47 3.60 -18.00
CA THR A 76 -17.01 2.23 -18.27
C THR A 76 -16.29 1.60 -17.08
N ALA A 77 -16.31 0.27 -16.98
CA ALA A 77 -15.57 -0.45 -15.95
C ALA A 77 -14.06 -0.17 -15.99
N VAL A 78 -13.49 0.04 -17.20
CA VAL A 78 -12.08 0.41 -17.37
C VAL A 78 -11.78 1.78 -16.77
N GLU A 79 -12.63 2.77 -17.01
CA GLU A 79 -12.49 4.11 -16.42
C GLU A 79 -12.62 4.06 -14.89
N ARG A 80 -13.55 3.26 -14.37
CA ARG A 80 -13.72 3.06 -12.92
C ARG A 80 -12.52 2.37 -12.28
N ILE A 81 -11.91 1.38 -12.94
CA ILE A 81 -10.64 0.77 -12.50
C ILE A 81 -9.52 1.82 -12.45
N ALA A 82 -9.40 2.64 -13.50
CA ALA A 82 -8.39 3.69 -13.56
C ALA A 82 -8.64 4.77 -12.48
N SER A 83 -9.91 5.11 -12.20
CA SER A 83 -10.29 6.04 -11.14
C SER A 83 -9.93 5.50 -9.77
N LEU A 84 -10.30 4.25 -9.45
CA LEU A 84 -9.91 3.56 -8.22
C LEU A 84 -8.39 3.53 -8.02
N ALA A 85 -7.63 3.20 -9.06
CA ALA A 85 -6.16 3.17 -9.00
C ALA A 85 -5.57 4.56 -8.69
N ARG A 86 -6.10 5.63 -9.31
CA ARG A 86 -5.69 7.02 -9.04
C ARG A 86 -6.05 7.46 -7.62
N SER A 87 -7.28 7.18 -7.17
CA SER A 87 -7.77 7.50 -5.83
C SER A 87 -6.97 6.80 -4.75
N GLN A 88 -6.68 5.51 -4.94
CA GLN A 88 -5.80 4.75 -4.05
C GLN A 88 -4.41 5.37 -3.99
N ARG A 89 -3.80 5.62 -5.15
CA ARG A 89 -2.45 6.19 -5.22
C ARG A 89 -2.36 7.51 -4.46
N LYS A 90 -3.34 8.41 -4.66
CA LYS A 90 -3.44 9.69 -3.95
C LYS A 90 -3.48 9.47 -2.44
N ALA A 91 -4.39 8.62 -1.97
CA ALA A 91 -4.53 8.36 -0.55
C ALA A 91 -3.29 7.68 0.06
N LEU A 92 -2.63 6.78 -0.66
CA LEU A 92 -1.36 6.19 -0.21
C LEU A 92 -0.29 7.28 0.02
N ILE A 93 -0.26 8.29 -0.85
CA ILE A 93 0.71 9.38 -0.78
C ILE A 93 0.41 10.32 0.39
N GLU A 94 -0.84 10.75 0.50
CA GLU A 94 -1.29 11.68 1.54
C GLU A 94 -1.23 11.04 2.94
N ARG A 95 -1.48 9.73 3.03
CA ARG A 95 -1.56 8.99 4.31
C ARG A 95 -0.32 8.11 4.58
N GLN A 96 0.80 8.38 3.93
CA GLN A 96 2.02 7.56 4.01
C GLN A 96 2.50 7.29 5.45
N HIS A 97 2.33 8.27 6.35
CA HIS A 97 2.78 8.15 7.73
C HIS A 97 1.90 7.17 8.53
N ILE A 98 0.61 7.12 8.23
CA ILE A 98 -0.35 6.19 8.83
C ILE A 98 -0.19 4.78 8.22
N LEU A 99 0.17 4.67 6.94
CA LEU A 99 0.51 3.39 6.34
C LEU A 99 1.67 2.69 7.04
N ARG A 100 2.66 3.44 7.52
CA ARG A 100 3.77 2.89 8.32
C ARG A 100 3.25 2.29 9.62
N ILE A 101 2.36 3.01 10.32
CA ILE A 101 1.71 2.53 11.56
C ILE A 101 0.91 1.26 11.28
N ALA A 102 0.17 1.21 10.16
CA ALA A 102 -0.59 0.03 9.76
C ALA A 102 0.33 -1.16 9.44
N HIS A 103 1.50 -0.92 8.83
CA HIS A 103 2.48 -1.96 8.53
C HIS A 103 3.10 -2.56 9.79
N GLU A 104 3.51 -1.72 10.74
CA GLU A 104 4.06 -2.16 12.04
C GLU A 104 3.06 -2.96 12.89
N ARG A 105 1.77 -2.82 12.60
CA ARG A 105 0.66 -3.52 13.26
C ARG A 105 0.14 -4.72 12.47
N ASP A 106 0.79 -5.10 11.36
CA ASP A 106 0.33 -6.17 10.45
C ASP A 106 -1.08 -5.95 9.87
N ARG A 107 -1.53 -4.69 9.77
CA ARG A 107 -2.87 -4.32 9.28
C ARG A 107 -2.92 -4.06 7.77
N THR A 108 -1.77 -4.06 7.08
CA THR A 108 -1.69 -3.79 5.63
C THR A 108 -2.61 -4.68 4.78
N PRO A 109 -2.73 -6.00 5.01
CA PRO A 109 -3.63 -6.83 4.21
C PRO A 109 -5.11 -6.41 4.34
N THR A 110 -5.54 -6.09 5.55
CA THR A 110 -6.91 -5.65 5.84
C THR A 110 -7.19 -4.29 5.21
N LEU A 111 -6.20 -3.40 5.20
CA LEU A 111 -6.31 -2.06 4.63
C LEU A 111 -6.58 -2.06 3.12
N PHE A 112 -6.00 -3.01 2.38
CA PHE A 112 -6.20 -3.11 0.92
C PHE A 112 -7.36 -4.00 0.48
N LEU A 113 -7.99 -4.74 1.40
CA LEU A 113 -9.11 -5.61 1.05
C LEU A 113 -10.29 -4.86 0.41
N PRO A 114 -10.76 -3.70 0.92
CA PRO A 114 -11.90 -3.01 0.33
C PRO A 114 -11.68 -2.62 -1.12
N ILE A 115 -10.50 -2.10 -1.46
CA ILE A 115 -10.21 -1.72 -2.84
C ILE A 115 -10.04 -2.93 -3.75
N GLN A 116 -9.48 -4.04 -3.25
CA GLN A 116 -9.42 -5.29 -4.00
C GLN A 116 -10.82 -5.80 -4.35
N GLN A 117 -11.79 -5.66 -3.45
CA GLN A 117 -13.19 -5.99 -3.72
C GLN A 117 -13.81 -5.07 -4.77
N MET A 118 -13.59 -3.75 -4.66
CA MET A 118 -14.08 -2.79 -5.65
C MET A 118 -13.51 -3.06 -7.05
N LEU A 119 -12.20 -3.30 -7.17
CA LEU A 119 -11.55 -3.66 -8.42
C LEU A 119 -12.09 -4.99 -8.98
N ALA A 120 -12.29 -5.99 -8.14
CA ALA A 120 -12.84 -7.27 -8.56
C ALA A 120 -14.27 -7.15 -9.13
N MET A 121 -15.11 -6.27 -8.55
CA MET A 121 -16.44 -5.99 -9.10
C MET A 121 -16.36 -5.40 -10.52
N GLN A 122 -15.43 -4.46 -10.75
CA GLN A 122 -15.25 -3.88 -12.08
C GLN A 122 -14.71 -4.88 -13.11
N LEU A 123 -13.80 -5.76 -12.69
CA LEU A 123 -13.29 -6.82 -13.56
C LEU A 123 -14.38 -7.84 -13.94
N ALA A 124 -15.28 -8.14 -13.00
CA ALA A 124 -16.40 -9.05 -13.26
C ALA A 124 -17.38 -8.50 -14.31
N GLU A 125 -17.60 -7.18 -14.35
CA GLU A 125 -18.41 -6.53 -15.41
C GLU A 125 -17.79 -6.69 -16.81
N LEU A 126 -16.46 -6.82 -16.89
CA LEU A 126 -15.73 -7.11 -18.12
C LEU A 126 -15.68 -8.61 -18.46
N GLY A 127 -16.32 -9.46 -17.66
CA GLY A 127 -16.26 -10.92 -17.78
C GLY A 127 -14.97 -11.55 -17.25
N ILE A 128 -14.06 -10.77 -16.67
CA ILE A 128 -12.78 -11.24 -16.15
C ILE A 128 -12.99 -11.74 -14.72
N THR A 129 -12.82 -13.04 -14.49
CA THR A 129 -13.08 -13.69 -13.19
C THR A 129 -12.01 -14.73 -12.83
N GLY A 130 -12.08 -15.27 -11.60
CA GLY A 130 -11.21 -16.36 -11.16
C GLY A 130 -9.71 -16.00 -11.17
N GLY A 131 -8.88 -16.92 -11.68
CA GLY A 131 -7.42 -16.76 -11.67
C GLY A 131 -6.93 -15.59 -12.52
N GLU A 132 -7.62 -15.28 -13.62
CA GLU A 132 -7.28 -14.14 -14.48
C GLU A 132 -7.53 -12.81 -13.76
N ALA A 133 -8.69 -12.67 -13.10
CA ALA A 133 -8.99 -11.50 -12.28
C ALA A 133 -7.94 -11.31 -11.17
N ALA A 134 -7.49 -12.39 -10.53
CA ALA A 134 -6.46 -12.33 -9.50
C ALA A 134 -5.12 -11.81 -10.04
N LEU A 135 -4.73 -12.19 -11.26
CA LEU A 135 -3.51 -11.70 -11.91
C LEU A 135 -3.62 -10.21 -12.26
N VAL A 136 -4.75 -9.78 -12.84
CA VAL A 136 -5.00 -8.37 -13.17
C VAL A 136 -5.01 -7.51 -11.91
N LEU A 137 -5.74 -7.95 -10.88
CA LEU A 137 -5.79 -7.26 -9.59
C LEU A 137 -4.39 -7.13 -8.96
N ARG A 138 -3.59 -8.21 -8.97
CA ARG A 138 -2.20 -8.16 -8.47
C ARG A 138 -1.36 -7.18 -9.28
N ALA A 139 -1.46 -7.18 -10.61
CA ALA A 139 -0.71 -6.26 -11.47
C ALA A 139 -1.06 -4.80 -11.16
N VAL A 140 -2.35 -4.48 -11.05
CA VAL A 140 -2.84 -3.14 -10.70
C VAL A 140 -2.36 -2.72 -9.31
N GLN A 141 -2.54 -3.58 -8.29
CA GLN A 141 -2.15 -3.26 -6.92
C GLN A 141 -0.64 -3.06 -6.77
N VAL A 142 0.19 -3.94 -7.36
CA VAL A 142 1.65 -3.78 -7.35
C VAL A 142 2.03 -2.48 -8.03
N HIS A 143 1.46 -2.16 -9.20
CA HIS A 143 1.75 -0.92 -9.90
C HIS A 143 1.40 0.31 -9.05
N VAL A 144 0.20 0.37 -8.49
CA VAL A 144 -0.26 1.51 -7.68
C VAL A 144 0.63 1.70 -6.46
N ILE A 145 0.87 0.63 -5.67
CA ILE A 145 1.69 0.69 -4.46
C ILE A 145 3.13 1.09 -4.81
N SER A 146 3.76 0.45 -5.80
CA SER A 146 5.12 0.77 -6.22
C SER A 146 5.23 2.21 -6.74
N SER A 147 4.25 2.69 -7.51
CA SER A 147 4.25 4.07 -8.02
C SER A 147 4.10 5.13 -6.93
N ALA A 148 3.42 4.80 -5.82
CA ALA A 148 3.32 5.66 -4.64
C ALA A 148 4.63 5.63 -3.84
N LEU A 149 5.21 4.44 -3.61
CA LEU A 149 6.47 4.26 -2.89
C LEU A 149 7.64 4.97 -3.58
N LEU A 150 7.74 4.89 -4.91
CA LEU A 150 8.78 5.57 -5.67
C LEU A 150 8.70 7.10 -5.54
N GLN A 151 7.49 7.66 -5.44
CA GLN A 151 7.32 9.09 -5.18
C GLN A 151 7.86 9.48 -3.79
N PHE A 152 7.76 8.59 -2.79
CA PHE A 152 8.38 8.83 -1.47
C PHE A 152 9.90 8.84 -1.53
N SER A 153 10.49 7.91 -2.28
CA SER A 153 11.95 7.89 -2.49
C SER A 153 12.44 9.14 -3.21
N ALA A 154 11.65 9.68 -4.14
CA ALA A 154 11.99 10.91 -4.86
C ALA A 154 11.85 12.18 -3.99
N VAL A 155 10.81 12.28 -3.16
CA VAL A 155 10.58 13.43 -2.27
C VAL A 155 11.56 13.43 -1.07
N ARG A 156 12.06 12.26 -0.66
CA ARG A 156 13.17 12.13 0.32
C ARG A 156 14.57 12.26 -0.30
N GLY A 157 14.70 12.86 -1.49
CA GLY A 157 16.00 13.29 -2.01
C GLY A 157 16.78 14.02 -0.90
N PRO A 158 18.07 13.73 -0.71
CA PRO A 158 18.75 13.91 0.56
C PRO A 158 18.47 15.30 1.11
N SER A 159 17.85 15.34 2.30
CA SER A 159 17.94 16.53 3.14
C SER A 159 19.43 16.74 3.36
N MET A 160 20.04 17.59 2.52
CA MET A 160 21.29 18.26 2.83
C MET A 160 20.98 19.05 4.08
N THR A 161 21.10 18.38 5.22
CA THR A 161 21.45 19.03 6.47
C THR A 161 22.76 19.71 6.13
N ARG A 162 22.67 20.97 5.70
CA ARG A 162 23.80 21.87 5.55
C ARG A 162 24.27 22.14 6.96
N ARG A 163 24.87 21.13 7.56
CA ARG A 163 25.67 21.22 8.77
C ARG A 163 26.83 22.08 8.32
N THR A 164 26.69 23.39 8.49
CA THR A 164 27.78 24.35 8.32
C THR A 164 28.85 23.95 9.31
N ARG A 165 29.73 23.05 8.87
CA ARG A 165 30.99 22.79 9.52
C ARG A 165 31.78 24.07 9.30
N ARG A 166 31.69 24.97 10.28
CA ARG A 166 32.49 26.17 10.37
C ARG A 166 33.94 25.70 10.46
N TYR A 167 34.62 25.56 9.33
CA TYR A 167 36.06 25.47 9.31
C TYR A 167 36.58 26.83 9.79
N GLY A 168 37.01 26.89 11.05
CA GLY A 168 37.92 27.96 11.47
C GLY A 168 39.24 27.80 10.73
N PRO A 169 39.89 28.89 10.30
CA PRO A 169 41.17 28.79 9.62
C PRO A 169 42.23 28.30 10.62
N THR A 170 42.61 27.03 10.56
CA THR A 170 43.85 26.55 11.19
C THR A 170 45.00 26.85 10.25
N THR A 171 45.62 28.02 10.42
CA THR A 171 46.97 28.29 9.94
C THR A 171 47.95 27.51 10.82
N GLY A 172 48.41 26.37 10.31
CA GLY A 172 49.50 25.59 10.89
C GLY A 172 50.37 25.01 9.78
N PRO A 173 51.71 24.99 9.92
CA PRO A 173 52.62 24.70 8.82
C PRO A 173 52.53 23.24 8.36
N ILE A 174 52.36 23.06 7.05
CA ILE A 174 52.31 21.75 6.38
C ILE A 174 53.71 21.13 6.41
N LYS A 175 53.93 20.12 7.28
CA LYS A 175 55.11 19.25 7.18
C LYS A 175 54.90 18.25 6.05
N ARG A 176 55.71 18.39 5.00
CA ARG A 176 55.75 17.53 3.81
C ARG A 176 56.39 16.19 4.19
N SER A 177 55.59 15.17 4.55
CA SER A 177 56.11 13.81 4.71
C SER A 177 56.06 13.09 3.36
N SER A 178 57.23 12.90 2.76
CA SER A 178 57.46 12.00 1.62
C SER A 178 57.18 10.56 2.06
N ARG A 179 56.04 10.00 1.64
CA ARG A 179 55.81 8.55 1.70
C ARG A 179 55.64 8.00 0.29
N HIS A 180 56.65 7.21 -0.05
CA HIS A 180 56.75 6.19 -1.08
C HIS A 180 55.44 5.78 -1.77
N CYS A 181 55.43 5.92 -3.10
CA CYS A 181 54.49 5.23 -3.98
C CYS A 181 54.84 3.74 -4.02
N ASN A 182 53.90 2.87 -3.61
CA ASN A 182 53.97 1.42 -3.85
C ASN A 182 53.29 1.13 -5.21
N PRO A 183 53.76 0.17 -6.02
CA PRO A 183 53.24 -0.05 -7.36
C PRO A 183 51.88 -0.75 -7.35
N ARG A 184 51.12 -0.50 -8.42
CA ARG A 184 49.74 -0.94 -8.68
C ARG A 184 49.58 -2.47 -8.64
N PRO A 185 48.46 -3.01 -8.13
CA PRO A 185 48.06 -4.37 -8.46
C PRO A 185 47.46 -4.43 -9.88
N THR A 186 47.87 -5.47 -10.59
CA THR A 186 47.45 -5.85 -11.95
C THR A 186 45.96 -6.22 -12.00
N THR A 187 45.27 -5.69 -13.00
CA THR A 187 43.90 -6.04 -13.38
C THR A 187 43.82 -7.48 -13.90
N THR A 188 43.00 -8.32 -13.25
CA THR A 188 42.48 -9.57 -13.83
C THR A 188 41.11 -9.30 -14.49
N PRO A 189 40.75 -9.99 -15.59
CA PRO A 189 39.49 -9.76 -16.29
C PRO A 189 38.33 -10.43 -15.55
N PHE A 190 37.25 -9.67 -15.37
CA PHE A 190 35.98 -10.14 -14.81
C PHE A 190 35.25 -11.00 -15.86
N SER A 191 35.20 -12.32 -15.65
CA SER A 191 34.33 -13.22 -16.42
C SER A 191 32.90 -13.13 -15.88
N ASN A 192 31.97 -12.76 -16.76
CA ASN A 192 30.56 -12.61 -16.49
C ASN A 192 29.84 -13.95 -16.70
N THR A 193 29.54 -14.68 -15.63
CA THR A 193 28.56 -15.78 -15.64
C THR A 193 28.00 -16.01 -14.24
N ASP A 194 26.68 -16.18 -14.18
CA ASP A 194 25.87 -16.74 -13.09
C ASP A 194 25.60 -15.92 -11.83
N SER A 195 24.44 -15.25 -11.80
CA SER A 195 23.33 -15.64 -10.91
C SER A 195 22.19 -14.60 -10.87
N VAL A 196 21.23 -14.73 -11.80
CA VAL A 196 19.88 -14.18 -11.60
C VAL A 196 19.18 -15.08 -10.58
N ARG A 197 19.31 -14.78 -9.28
CA ARG A 197 18.51 -15.42 -8.24
C ARG A 197 17.10 -14.84 -8.28
N CYS A 198 16.19 -15.59 -8.88
CA CYS A 198 14.75 -15.45 -8.71
C CYS A 198 14.41 -15.61 -7.22
N TRP A 199 13.73 -14.63 -6.64
CA TRP A 199 13.16 -14.73 -5.30
C TRP A 199 11.96 -15.71 -5.31
N PRO A 200 11.85 -16.65 -4.35
CA PRO A 200 10.76 -17.60 -4.30
C PRO A 200 9.46 -16.93 -3.85
N LEU A 201 8.39 -17.19 -4.63
CA LEU A 201 6.99 -16.89 -4.32
C LEU A 201 6.53 -17.69 -3.09
N THR A 202 6.60 -17.12 -1.90
CA THR A 202 5.81 -17.61 -0.77
C THR A 202 4.41 -16.98 -0.82
N ALA A 203 3.46 -17.78 -1.29
CA ALA A 203 2.04 -17.44 -1.25
C ALA A 203 1.57 -17.30 0.21
N HIS A 204 1.13 -16.10 0.59
CA HIS A 204 0.53 -15.85 1.90
C HIS A 204 -0.79 -16.63 2.07
N PRO A 205 -1.06 -17.24 3.25
CA PRO A 205 -2.25 -18.06 3.50
C PRO A 205 -3.60 -17.34 3.29
N GLY A 206 -3.63 -16.00 3.39
CA GLY A 206 -4.84 -15.20 3.23
C GLY A 206 -5.45 -15.22 1.82
N TYR A 207 -4.68 -15.57 0.79
CA TYR A 207 -5.17 -15.57 -0.60
C TYR A 207 -6.00 -16.83 -0.95
N ARG A 208 -5.79 -17.95 -0.26
CA ARG A 208 -6.48 -19.22 -0.57
C ARG A 208 -7.93 -19.26 -0.09
N SER A 209 -8.24 -18.60 1.03
CA SER A 209 -9.61 -18.63 1.58
C SER A 209 -10.59 -17.85 0.70
N TRP A 210 -10.15 -16.76 0.08
CA TRP A 210 -10.97 -15.95 -0.83
C TRP A 210 -11.24 -16.66 -2.17
N ALA A 211 -10.21 -17.29 -2.76
CA ALA A 211 -10.37 -18.05 -4.01
C ALA A 211 -11.40 -19.18 -3.90
N ASN A 212 -11.49 -19.83 -2.73
CA ASN A 212 -12.49 -20.88 -2.48
C ASN A 212 -13.89 -20.30 -2.19
N SER A 213 -13.97 -19.11 -1.60
CA SER A 213 -15.25 -18.46 -1.24
C SER A 213 -15.95 -17.83 -2.45
N ALA A 214 -15.20 -17.29 -3.41
CA ALA A 214 -15.74 -16.80 -4.68
C ALA A 214 -16.25 -17.95 -5.58
N CYS A 215 -15.75 -19.18 -5.37
CA CYS A 215 -16.13 -20.36 -6.15
C CYS A 215 -17.39 -21.07 -5.59
N SER A 216 -17.73 -20.86 -4.32
CA SER A 216 -18.89 -21.51 -3.68
C SER A 216 -20.20 -20.73 -3.85
N SER A 217 -20.15 -19.41 -4.08
CA SER A 217 -21.33 -18.57 -4.31
C SER A 217 -21.93 -18.70 -5.71
N SER A 218 -21.16 -19.18 -6.70
CA SER A 218 -21.64 -19.39 -8.08
C SER A 218 -22.25 -20.78 -8.34
N ARG A 219 -22.15 -21.72 -7.39
CA ARG A 219 -22.54 -23.13 -7.58
C ARG A 219 -23.92 -23.48 -7.02
N ARG A 220 -24.87 -22.53 -7.01
CA ARG A 220 -26.32 -22.80 -6.79
C ARG A 220 -27.18 -22.05 -7.81
N ARG A 221 -27.18 -22.52 -9.06
CA ARG A 221 -28.34 -22.52 -9.97
C ARG A 221 -27.96 -23.22 -11.27
N SER A 222 -28.30 -24.50 -11.37
CA SER A 222 -28.74 -25.18 -12.59
C SER A 222 -28.90 -26.68 -12.29
N VAL A 223 -30.07 -27.01 -11.75
CA VAL A 223 -30.65 -28.34 -11.94
C VAL A 223 -31.08 -28.39 -13.40
N TRP A 224 -30.38 -29.17 -14.22
CA TRP A 224 -30.91 -29.62 -15.51
C TRP A 224 -30.85 -31.15 -15.57
N SER A 225 -32.02 -31.68 -15.88
CA SER A 225 -32.38 -33.08 -16.03
C SER A 225 -31.60 -33.76 -17.15
N ARG A 226 -31.31 -35.03 -16.90
CA ARG A 226 -30.58 -35.99 -17.74
C ARG A 226 -31.31 -36.24 -19.07
N GLY A 227 -30.54 -36.33 -20.15
CA GLY A 227 -30.92 -36.93 -21.43
C GLY A 227 -29.71 -37.63 -22.03
N SER A 228 -29.85 -38.93 -22.25
CA SER A 228 -28.80 -39.93 -22.46
C SER A 228 -28.26 -40.02 -23.90
N VAL A 229 -26.96 -40.31 -23.95
CA VAL A 229 -26.12 -41.01 -24.94
C VAL A 229 -26.84 -41.75 -26.08
N GLY A 230 -26.35 -41.55 -27.31
CA GLY A 230 -26.64 -42.40 -28.47
C GLY A 230 -25.69 -42.11 -29.64
N SER A 231 -24.63 -42.91 -29.77
CA SER A 231 -23.65 -42.98 -30.86
C SER A 231 -24.22 -43.62 -32.13
N SER A 232 -24.01 -43.04 -33.33
CA SER A 232 -23.71 -43.83 -34.55
C SER A 232 -23.30 -42.96 -35.75
N THR A 233 -22.10 -43.25 -36.27
CA THR A 233 -21.74 -43.56 -37.67
C THR A 233 -22.28 -42.70 -38.82
N ARG A 234 -21.32 -42.15 -39.60
CA ARG A 234 -21.48 -41.48 -40.90
C ARG A 234 -22.14 -42.38 -41.95
N ILE A 235 -23.10 -41.82 -42.71
CA ILE A 235 -23.41 -42.23 -44.08
C ILE A 235 -23.64 -40.96 -44.92
N CYS A 236 -22.88 -40.83 -46.02
CA CYS A 236 -23.08 -39.85 -47.07
C CYS A 236 -24.37 -40.12 -47.85
N SER A 237 -25.18 -39.09 -48.10
CA SER A 237 -25.94 -38.96 -49.36
C SER A 237 -26.31 -37.50 -49.63
N THR A 238 -26.30 -37.18 -50.92
CA THR A 238 -26.29 -35.90 -51.63
C THR A 238 -27.62 -35.12 -51.59
N PRO A 239 -27.65 -33.84 -52.03
CA PRO A 239 -28.76 -32.93 -51.79
C PRO A 239 -29.87 -33.06 -52.84
N ARG A 240 -31.13 -32.84 -52.44
CA ARG A 240 -32.24 -32.61 -53.38
C ARG A 240 -32.98 -31.34 -52.99
N TRP A 241 -32.87 -30.35 -53.86
CA TRP A 241 -33.65 -29.11 -53.85
C TRP A 241 -35.11 -29.39 -54.18
N ARG A 242 -36.04 -29.02 -53.29
CA ARG A 242 -37.13 -28.05 -53.52
C ARG A 242 -37.86 -27.73 -52.23
#